data_AF-A0A915UQM6-F1
#
_entry.id   AF-A0A915UQM6-F1
#
_cell.length_a   1.000
_cell.length_b   1.000
_cell.length_c   1.000
_cell.angle_alpha   90.00
_cell.angle_beta   90.00
_cell.angle_gamma   90.00
#
_symmetry.space_group_name_H-M   'P 1'
#
loop_
_entity.id
_entity.type
_entity.pdbx_description
1 polymer ?
#
loop_
_entity_poly.entity_id
_entity_poly.type
_entity_poly.pdbx_seq_one_letter_code
_entity_poly.pdbx_strand_id
1 'polypeptide(L)'
;MRLSEFKQRVEAEFGPNLQNATPANVREFLDKLQQEAWDNQRRQSERYEMPVENARTYEEVMKEFFMDVLDLPAERAVMLLWTLALDLTFAAIEHQYSEVLDPLFRGVDESE
;
A
#
# COMPACT_ATOMS: atom_id res chain seq x y z
N MET A 1 -9.94 12.96 -0.82
CA MET A 1 -10.51 12.37 0.40
C MET A 1 -10.03 13.14 1.61
N ARG A 2 -10.88 13.33 2.63
CA ARG A 2 -10.51 13.92 3.93
C ARG A 2 -10.03 12.84 4.91
N LEU A 3 -9.25 13.22 5.91
CA LEU A 3 -8.74 12.26 6.93
C LEU A 3 -9.87 11.52 7.67
N SER A 4 -10.98 12.18 7.94
CA SER A 4 -12.14 11.57 8.60
C SER A 4 -12.80 10.46 7.75
N GLU A 5 -12.90 10.68 6.44
CA GLU A 5 -13.46 9.70 5.49
C GLU A 5 -12.52 8.51 5.36
N PHE A 6 -11.21 8.78 5.31
CA PHE A 6 -10.19 7.75 5.30
C PHE A 6 -10.28 6.84 6.54
N LYS A 7 -10.38 7.44 7.72
CA LYS A 7 -10.52 6.69 8.97
C LYS A 7 -11.78 5.81 8.97
N GLN A 8 -12.92 6.33 8.51
CA GLN A 8 -14.15 5.55 8.40
C GLN A 8 -14.00 4.36 7.44
N ARG A 9 -13.30 4.54 6.32
CA ARG A 9 -13.02 3.45 5.38
C ARG A 9 -12.13 2.37 6.00
N VAL A 10 -11.08 2.77 6.71
CA VAL A 10 -10.19 1.86 7.43
C VAL A 10 -10.97 1.04 8.48
N GLU A 11 -11.82 1.71 9.27
CA GLU A 11 -12.66 1.02 10.26
C GLU A 11 -13.72 0.11 9.61
N ALA A 12 -14.27 0.49 8.47
CA ALA A 12 -15.24 -0.33 7.73
C ALA A 12 -14.60 -1.58 7.12
N GLU A 13 -13.39 -1.48 6.58
CA GLU A 13 -12.69 -2.60 5.94
C GLU A 13 -12.11 -3.58 6.98
N PHE A 14 -11.41 -3.05 7.98
CA PHE A 14 -10.61 -3.86 8.91
C PHE A 14 -11.23 -4.03 10.30
N GLY A 15 -12.36 -3.38 10.56
CA GLY A 15 -12.97 -3.35 11.88
C GLY A 15 -12.23 -2.45 12.88
N PRO A 16 -12.73 -2.34 14.12
CA PRO A 16 -12.07 -1.56 15.15
C PRO A 16 -10.66 -2.10 15.43
N ASN A 17 -9.69 -1.21 15.57
CA ASN A 17 -8.27 -1.53 15.84
C ASN A 17 -7.63 -2.50 14.83
N LEU A 18 -8.09 -2.50 13.57
CA LEU A 18 -7.55 -3.38 12.51
C LEU A 18 -7.66 -4.89 12.81
N GLN A 19 -8.58 -5.29 13.69
CA GLN A 19 -8.69 -6.69 14.15
C GLN A 19 -8.97 -7.72 13.04
N ASN A 20 -9.52 -7.29 11.91
CA ASN A 20 -9.79 -8.13 10.74
C ASN A 20 -8.76 -7.94 9.62
N ALA A 21 -7.67 -7.19 9.85
CA ALA A 21 -6.65 -6.95 8.84
C ALA A 21 -5.84 -8.22 8.57
N THR A 22 -5.75 -8.59 7.31
CA THR A 22 -4.99 -9.73 6.79
C THR A 22 -4.13 -9.25 5.63
N PRO A 23 -2.98 -9.87 5.33
CA PRO A 23 -2.14 -9.45 4.20
C PRO A 23 -2.92 -9.34 2.88
N ALA A 24 -3.83 -10.28 2.63
CA ALA A 24 -4.68 -10.29 1.44
C ALA A 24 -5.63 -9.08 1.36
N ASN A 25 -6.42 -8.82 2.41
CA ASN A 25 -7.37 -7.70 2.36
C ASN A 25 -6.69 -6.33 2.45
N VAL A 26 -5.52 -6.23 3.08
CA VAL A 26 -4.72 -5.01 3.10
C VAL A 26 -4.24 -4.68 1.69
N ARG A 27 -3.74 -5.68 0.95
CA ARG A 27 -3.34 -5.49 -0.45
C ARG A 27 -4.51 -5.06 -1.33
N GLU A 28 -5.65 -5.74 -1.23
CA GLU A 28 -6.87 -5.35 -1.97
C GLU A 28 -7.34 -3.92 -1.63
N PHE A 29 -7.26 -3.53 -0.36
CA PHE A 29 -7.62 -2.18 0.08
C PHE A 29 -6.68 -1.12 -0.50
N LEU A 30 -5.38 -1.37 -0.49
CA LEU A 30 -4.38 -0.46 -1.06
C LEU A 30 -4.52 -0.35 -2.59
N ASP A 31 -4.77 -1.45 -3.28
CA ASP A 31 -5.00 -1.47 -4.73
C ASP A 31 -6.22 -0.62 -5.11
N LYS A 32 -7.33 -0.75 -4.36
CA LYS A 32 -8.53 0.09 -4.55
C LYS A 32 -8.22 1.57 -4.35
N LEU A 33 -7.47 1.93 -3.30
CA LEU A 33 -7.10 3.32 -3.04
C LEU A 33 -6.21 3.92 -4.14
N GLN A 34 -5.24 3.14 -4.64
CA GLN A 34 -4.38 3.57 -5.75
C GLN A 34 -5.19 3.76 -7.04
N GLN A 35 -6.09 2.82 -7.35
CA GLN A 35 -6.95 2.92 -8.53
C GLN A 35 -7.87 4.14 -8.46
N GLU A 36 -8.47 4.41 -7.30
CA GLU A 36 -9.28 5.62 -7.10
C GLU A 36 -8.46 6.90 -7.23
N ALA A 37 -7.22 6.93 -6.70
CA ALA A 37 -6.33 8.07 -6.84
C ALA A 37 -6.00 8.34 -8.31
N TRP A 38 -5.67 7.28 -9.06
CA TRP A 38 -5.41 7.34 -10.48
C TRP A 38 -6.63 7.85 -11.26
N ASP A 39 -7.81 7.30 -11.01
CA ASP A 39 -9.05 7.71 -11.68
C ASP A 39 -9.40 9.17 -11.40
N ASN A 40 -9.21 9.63 -10.15
CA ASN A 40 -9.44 11.03 -9.78
C ASN A 40 -8.46 11.96 -10.51
N GLN A 41 -7.20 11.55 -10.67
CA GLN A 41 -6.20 12.31 -11.42
C GLN A 41 -6.57 12.37 -12.91
N ARG A 42 -6.97 11.24 -13.51
CA ARG A 42 -7.42 11.18 -14.91
C ARG A 42 -8.61 12.08 -15.22
N ARG A 43 -9.58 12.18 -14.31
CA ARG A 43 -10.75 13.06 -14.47
C ARG A 43 -10.40 14.55 -14.53
N GLN A 44 -9.22 14.94 -14.03
CA GLN A 44 -8.77 16.33 -14.01
C GLN A 44 -7.87 16.70 -15.18
N SER A 45 -7.37 15.72 -15.94
CA SER A 45 -6.42 15.93 -17.04
C SER A 45 -6.95 15.37 -18.35
N GLU A 46 -7.42 16.24 -19.25
CA GLU A 46 -7.87 15.89 -20.61
C GLU A 46 -6.73 15.48 -21.57
N ARG A 47 -5.47 15.61 -21.13
CA ARG A 47 -4.28 15.37 -21.93
C ARG A 47 -3.51 14.17 -21.41
N TYR A 48 -3.34 13.17 -22.27
CA TYR A 48 -2.46 12.04 -22.02
C TYR A 48 -1.03 12.45 -22.36
N GLU A 49 -0.19 12.60 -21.34
CA GLU A 49 1.26 12.66 -21.51
C GLU A 49 1.80 11.24 -21.28
N MET A 50 2.45 10.65 -22.29
CA MET A 50 3.20 9.41 -22.07
C MET A 50 4.37 9.76 -21.15
N PRO A 51 4.45 9.19 -19.93
CA PRO A 51 5.61 9.42 -19.09
C PRO A 51 6.82 8.87 -19.84
N VAL A 52 7.84 9.72 -20.01
CA VAL A 52 9.16 9.28 -20.46
C VAL A 52 9.67 8.32 -19.37
N GLU A 53 9.76 7.03 -19.68
CA GLU A 53 10.27 6.01 -18.76
C GLU A 53 11.75 6.30 -18.45
N ASN A 54 11.98 7.12 -17.43
CA ASN A 54 13.24 7.13 -16.74
C ASN A 54 13.20 5.93 -15.81
N ALA A 55 14.10 4.96 -16.03
CA ALA A 55 14.30 3.83 -15.13
C ALA A 55 14.78 4.35 -13.77
N ARG A 56 13.83 4.74 -12.91
CA ARG A 56 14.09 5.15 -11.53
C ARG A 56 14.17 3.91 -10.66
N THR A 57 15.19 3.84 -9.82
CA THR A 57 15.29 2.80 -8.82
C THR A 57 14.23 2.99 -7.74
N TYR A 58 13.82 1.90 -7.09
CA TYR A 58 12.90 1.97 -5.95
C TYR A 58 13.40 2.94 -4.87
N GLU A 59 14.70 2.92 -4.58
CA GLU A 59 15.31 3.82 -3.60
C GLU A 59 15.13 5.30 -3.96
N GLU A 60 15.31 5.67 -5.23
CA GLU A 60 15.11 7.05 -5.69
C GLU A 60 13.65 7.47 -5.57
N VAL A 61 12.71 6.60 -5.96
CA VAL A 61 11.27 6.86 -5.84
C VAL A 61 10.88 7.07 -4.37
N MET A 62 11.40 6.24 -3.47
CA MET A 62 11.11 6.36 -2.04
C MET A 62 11.69 7.65 -1.44
N LYS A 63 12.90 8.05 -1.82
CA LYS A 63 13.51 9.31 -1.35
C LYS A 63 12.70 10.53 -1.80
N GLU A 64 12.29 10.56 -3.06
CA GLU A 64 11.44 11.59 -3.62
C GLU A 64 10.09 11.64 -2.89
N PHE A 65 9.45 10.49 -2.70
CA PHE A 65 8.21 10.39 -1.92
C PHE A 65 8.34 10.99 -0.52
N PHE A 66 9.41 10.66 0.23
CA PHE A 66 9.61 11.19 1.58
C PHE A 66 9.84 12.70 1.61
N MET A 67 10.50 13.25 0.58
CA MET A 67 10.68 14.69 0.45
C MET A 67 9.34 15.36 0.10
N ASP A 68 8.64 14.86 -0.92
CA ASP A 68 7.40 15.44 -1.43
C ASP A 68 6.28 15.45 -0.38
N VAL A 69 6.21 14.41 0.45
CA VAL A 69 5.20 14.29 1.51
C VAL A 69 5.31 15.42 2.54
N LEU A 70 6.51 15.94 2.80
CA LEU A 70 6.72 17.02 3.77
C LEU A 70 6.13 18.35 3.31
N ASP A 71 6.00 18.53 2.00
CA ASP A 71 5.41 19.73 1.40
C ASP A 71 3.88 19.67 1.30
N LEU A 72 3.26 18.52 1.61
CA LEU A 72 1.82 18.35 1.55
C LEU A 72 1.13 18.88 2.83
N PRO A 73 -0.16 19.25 2.72
CA PRO A 73 -0.99 19.51 3.89
C PRO A 73 -0.97 18.31 4.85
N ALA A 74 -0.86 18.57 6.15
CA ALA A 74 -0.66 17.56 7.18
C ALA A 74 -1.66 16.38 7.09
N GLU A 75 -2.93 16.65 6.81
CA GLU A 75 -3.94 15.59 6.63
C GLU A 75 -3.60 14.64 5.48
N ARG A 76 -3.10 15.16 4.35
CA ARG A 76 -2.73 14.35 3.18
C ARG A 76 -1.44 13.58 3.44
N ALA A 77 -0.45 14.24 4.04
CA ALA A 77 0.82 13.62 4.41
C ALA A 77 0.59 12.42 5.34
N VAL A 78 -0.23 12.58 6.38
CA VAL A 78 -0.56 11.51 7.33
C VAL A 78 -1.22 10.32 6.65
N MET A 79 -2.17 10.53 5.72
CA MET A 79 -2.81 9.43 5.00
C MET A 79 -1.79 8.64 4.15
N LEU A 80 -0.92 9.33 3.40
CA LEU A 80 0.08 8.68 2.55
C LEU A 80 1.12 7.89 3.35
N LEU A 81 1.63 8.50 4.42
CA LEU A 81 2.57 7.84 5.33
C LEU A 81 1.94 6.64 6.01
N TRP A 82 0.67 6.75 6.42
CA TRP A 82 -0.04 5.65 7.04
C TRP A 82 -0.25 4.49 6.06
N THR A 83 -0.64 4.76 4.82
CA THR A 83 -0.81 3.70 3.81
C THR A 83 0.51 3.01 3.49
N LEU A 84 1.62 3.75 3.40
CA LEU A 84 2.95 3.18 3.21
C LEU A 84 3.35 2.31 4.40
N ALA A 85 3.14 2.79 5.63
CA ALA A 85 3.45 2.03 6.83
C ALA A 85 2.63 0.74 6.92
N LEU A 86 1.36 0.78 6.53
CA LEU A 86 0.49 -0.39 6.48
C LEU A 86 1.02 -1.42 5.47
N ASP A 87 1.35 -0.99 4.26
CA ASP A 87 1.90 -1.85 3.20
C ASP A 87 3.17 -2.58 3.66
N LEU A 88 4.15 -1.81 4.16
CA LEU A 88 5.42 -2.35 4.65
C LEU A 88 5.23 -3.32 5.82
N THR A 89 4.31 -3.01 6.74
CA THR A 89 4.05 -3.87 7.91
C THR A 89 3.47 -5.21 7.48
N PHE A 90 2.48 -5.21 6.59
CA PHE A 90 1.82 -6.45 6.17
C PHE A 90 2.66 -7.26 5.17
N ALA A 91 3.49 -6.61 4.36
CA ALA A 91 4.50 -7.30 3.56
C ALA A 91 5.55 -8.00 4.44
N ALA A 92 5.99 -7.36 5.53
CA ALA A 92 6.91 -7.97 6.49
C ALA A 92 6.26 -9.15 7.25
N ILE A 93 4.99 -9.00 7.63
CA ILE A 93 4.21 -10.08 8.26
C ILE A 93 4.08 -11.28 7.30
N GLU A 94 3.73 -11.04 6.03
CA GLU A 94 3.63 -12.10 5.01
C GLU A 94 4.97 -12.82 4.80
N HIS A 95 6.08 -12.08 4.72
CA HIS A 95 7.42 -12.66 4.63
C HIS A 95 7.72 -13.58 5.83
N GLN A 96 7.42 -13.13 7.05
CA GLN A 96 7.63 -13.92 8.26
C GLN A 96 6.77 -15.21 8.25
N TYR A 97 5.52 -15.13 7.78
CA TYR A 97 4.69 -16.32 7.63
C TYR A 97 5.27 -17.30 6.59
N SER A 98 5.78 -16.79 5.46
CA SER A 98 6.44 -17.63 4.44
C SER A 98 7.67 -18.35 5.01
N GLU A 99 8.53 -17.66 5.76
CA GLU A 99 9.73 -18.27 6.37
C GLU A 99 9.38 -19.38 7.39
N VAL A 100 8.26 -19.25 8.09
CA VAL A 100 7.78 -20.24 9.07
C VAL A 100 7.11 -21.43 8.38
N LEU A 101 6.40 -21.20 7.28
CA LEU A 101 5.65 -22.23 6.56
C LEU A 101 6.52 -23.01 5.56
N ASP A 102 7.54 -22.40 4.96
CA ASP A 102 8.48 -23.03 4.03
C ASP A 102 9.06 -24.37 4.52
N PRO A 103 9.52 -24.51 5.78
CA PRO A 103 9.99 -25.78 6.32
C PRO A 103 8.92 -26.87 6.42
N LEU A 104 7.63 -26.51 6.56
CA LEU A 104 6.53 -27.48 6.68
C LEU A 104 6.21 -28.17 5.35
N PHE A 105 6.46 -27.48 4.22
CA PHE A 105 6.21 -28.02 2.89
C PHE A 105 7.40 -28.79 2.31
N ARG A 106 8.63 -28.54 2.79
CA ARG A 106 9.82 -29.33 2.38
C ARG A 106 9.73 -30.82 2.73
N GLY A 107 9.01 -31.19 3.78
CA GLY A 107 8.79 -32.60 4.14
C GLY A 107 7.79 -33.34 3.24
N VAL A 108 6.96 -32.61 2.47
CA VAL A 108 5.96 -33.18 1.58
C VAL A 108 6.58 -33.52 0.21
N ASP A 109 7.53 -32.71 -0.25
CA ASP A 109 8.21 -32.91 -1.55
C ASP A 109 9.31 -33.99 -1.52
N GLU A 110 9.79 -34.42 -0.34
CA GLU A 110 10.77 -35.53 -0.21
C GLU A 110 10.13 -36.93 -0.19
N SER A 111 8.81 -37.03 -0.39
CA SER A 111 8.04 -38.29 -0.29
C SER A 111 7.59 -38.88 -1.63
N GLU A 112 8.07 -38.37 -2.77
CA GLU A 112 7.89 -38.97 -4.12
C GLU A 112 9.17 -39.63 -4.64
#